data_AF-A0A2V5IM08-F1
#
_entry.id   AF-A0A2V5IM08-F1
#
_cell.length_a   1.000
_cell.length_b   1.000
_cell.length_c   1.000
_cell.angle_alpha   90.00
_cell.angle_beta   90.00
_cell.angle_gamma   90.00
#
_symmetry.space_group_name_H-M   'P 1'
#
loop_
_entity.id
_entity.type
_entity.pdbx_description
1 polymer ?
#
loop_
_entity_poly.entity_id
_entity_poly.type
_entity_poly.pdbx_seq_one_letter_code
_entity_poly.pdbx_strand_id
1 'polypeptide(L)'
;MVALIVIALFAAALGALAWAVDKHRATFGALLPAGAAVCASLIVWIITMAVGLDNDPATAWIPWILSIVVGGAAAWATAGLVGRSRAHQQLVRNNAILAMH
;
A
#
# COMPACT_ATOMS: atom_id res chain seq x y z
N MET A 1 18.75 -10.29 -6.38
CA MET A 1 18.28 -9.30 -7.39
C MET A 1 16.89 -9.64 -7.92
N VAL A 2 16.66 -10.81 -8.53
CA VAL A 2 15.32 -11.21 -9.05
C VAL A 2 14.22 -11.17 -7.97
N ALA A 3 14.52 -11.67 -6.76
CA ALA A 3 13.59 -11.66 -5.62
C ALA A 3 13.01 -10.27 -5.30
N LEU A 4 13.85 -9.24 -5.30
CA LEU A 4 13.43 -7.86 -5.01
C LEU A 4 12.48 -7.30 -6.06
N ILE A 5 12.76 -7.57 -7.33
CA ILE A 5 11.92 -7.13 -8.45
C ILE A 5 10.55 -7.77 -8.34
N VAL A 6 10.49 -9.07 -8.03
CA VAL A 6 9.22 -9.78 -7.84
C VAL A 6 8.43 -9.21 -6.68
N ILE A 7 9.07 -8.94 -5.52
CA ILE A 7 8.41 -8.32 -4.37
C ILE A 7 7.86 -6.94 -4.73
N ALA A 8 8.63 -6.10 -5.44
CA ALA A 8 8.19 -4.78 -5.86
C ALA A 8 7.01 -4.85 -6.84
N LEU A 9 7.04 -5.77 -7.81
CA LEU A 9 5.94 -5.97 -8.75
C LEU A 9 4.66 -6.47 -8.06
N PHE A 10 4.79 -7.41 -7.13
CA PHE A 10 3.65 -7.89 -6.33
C PHE A 10 3.06 -6.79 -5.46
N ALA A 11 3.90 -6.01 -4.77
CA ALA A 11 3.46 -4.87 -3.97
C ALA A 11 2.76 -3.81 -4.83
N ALA A 12 3.30 -3.50 -6.01
CA ALA A 12 2.68 -2.59 -6.96
C ALA A 12 1.33 -3.13 -7.47
N ALA A 13 1.24 -4.42 -7.79
CA ALA A 13 0.00 -5.06 -8.24
C ALA A 13 -1.07 -5.05 -7.13
N LEU A 14 -0.70 -5.32 -5.88
CA LEU A 14 -1.60 -5.24 -4.72
C LEU A 14 -2.05 -3.81 -4.45
N GLY A 15 -1.15 -2.83 -4.58
CA GLY A 15 -1.49 -1.41 -4.49
C GLY A 15 -2.44 -0.95 -5.60
N ALA A 16 -2.23 -1.41 -6.83
CA ALA A 16 -3.11 -1.14 -7.95
C ALA A 16 -4.49 -1.82 -7.79
N LEU A 17 -4.53 -3.06 -7.27
CA LEU A 17 -5.77 -3.77 -6.93
C LEU A 17 -6.55 -3.05 -5.84
N ALA A 18 -5.87 -2.61 -4.77
CA ALA A 18 -6.49 -1.86 -3.68
C ALA A 18 -7.12 -0.55 -4.19
N TRP A 19 -6.46 0.14 -5.14
CA TRP A 19 -7.04 1.30 -5.82
C TRP A 19 -8.23 0.94 -6.71
N ALA A 20 -8.15 -0.14 -7.49
CA ALA A 20 -9.20 -0.55 -8.42
C ALA A 20 -10.51 -0.92 -7.71
N VAL A 21 -10.40 -1.54 -6.52
CA VAL A 21 -11.53 -1.93 -5.68
C VAL A 21 -12.18 -0.73 -4.97
N ASP A 22 -11.46 0.37 -4.77
CA ASP A 22 -12.00 1.54 -4.09
C ASP A 22 -13.04 2.28 -4.96
N LYS A 23 -14.23 2.50 -4.38
CA LYS A 23 -15.35 3.22 -4.99
C LYS A 23 -15.02 4.70 -5.23
N HIS A 24 -14.05 5.25 -4.50
CA HIS A 24 -13.59 6.65 -4.57
C HIS A 24 -12.28 6.81 -5.38
N ARG A 25 -11.98 5.87 -6.27
CA ARG A 25 -10.78 5.89 -7.14
C ARG A 25 -10.58 7.17 -7.96
N ALA A 26 -11.65 7.94 -8.23
CA ALA A 26 -11.57 9.20 -8.97
C ALA A 26 -11.02 10.38 -8.14
N THR A 27 -11.00 10.27 -6.81
CA THR A 27 -10.57 11.35 -5.90
C THR A 27 -9.09 11.27 -5.48
N PHE A 28 -8.39 10.18 -5.81
CA PHE A 28 -6.97 9.98 -5.51
C PHE A 28 -6.27 9.31 -6.68
N GLY A 29 -5.07 9.78 -7.03
CA GLY A 29 -4.28 9.16 -8.10
C GLY A 29 -3.88 7.73 -7.73
N ALA A 30 -3.95 6.82 -8.70
CA ALA A 30 -3.57 5.40 -8.56
C ALA A 30 -2.13 5.19 -8.05
N LEU A 31 -1.29 6.23 -8.14
CA LEU A 31 0.10 6.22 -7.71
C LEU A 31 0.28 6.18 -6.19
N LEU A 32 -0.69 6.69 -5.41
CA LEU A 32 -0.57 6.80 -3.95
C LEU A 32 -0.57 5.44 -3.23
N PRO A 33 -1.56 4.54 -3.47
CA PRO A 33 -1.59 3.22 -2.84
C PRO A 33 -0.47 2.31 -3.37
N ALA A 34 -0.18 2.38 -4.68
CA ALA A 34 0.90 1.61 -5.30
C ALA A 34 2.28 2.03 -4.77
N GLY A 35 2.54 3.35 -4.68
CA GLY A 35 3.79 3.87 -4.14
C GLY A 35 3.97 3.52 -2.66
N ALA A 36 2.92 3.66 -1.85
CA ALA A 36 2.98 3.32 -0.43
C ALA A 36 3.23 1.81 -0.19
N ALA A 37 2.59 0.94 -0.98
CA ALA A 37 2.80 -0.50 -0.92
C ALA A 37 4.25 -0.87 -1.25
N VAL A 38 4.79 -0.30 -2.33
CA VAL A 38 6.17 -0.54 -2.77
C VAL A 38 7.17 -0.02 -1.74
N CYS A 39 7.01 1.21 -1.24
CA CYS A 39 7.88 1.76 -0.20
C CYS A 39 7.85 0.92 1.08
N ALA A 40 6.68 0.50 1.54
CA ALA A 40 6.56 -0.35 2.73
C ALA A 40 7.24 -1.70 2.54
N SER A 41 7.01 -2.37 1.41
CA SER A 41 7.69 -3.63 1.08
C SER A 41 9.21 -3.48 1.02
N LEU A 42 9.71 -2.40 0.41
CA LEU A 42 11.15 -2.15 0.32
C LEU A 42 11.77 -1.87 1.69
N ILE A 43 11.10 -1.10 2.56
CA ILE A 43 11.58 -0.83 3.92
C ILE A 43 11.67 -2.12 4.72
N VAL A 44 10.64 -2.96 4.67
CA VAL A 44 10.63 -4.26 5.37
C VAL A 44 11.75 -5.15 4.85
N TRP A 45 11.93 -5.22 3.53
CA TRP A 45 13.00 -6.00 2.94
C TRP A 45 14.38 -5.54 3.42
N ILE A 46 14.65 -4.22 3.42
CA ILE A 46 15.90 -3.64 3.92
C ILE A 46 16.13 -4.00 5.38
N ILE A 47 15.11 -3.89 6.23
CA ILE A 47 15.21 -4.24 7.66
C ILE A 47 15.53 -5.73 7.82
N THR A 48 14.84 -6.61 7.10
CA THR A 48 15.08 -8.05 7.20
C THR A 48 16.46 -8.47 6.71
N MET A 49 16.99 -7.79 5.68
CA MET A 49 18.37 -7.99 5.23
C MET A 49 19.39 -7.45 6.23
N ALA A 50 19.12 -6.30 6.85
CA ALA A 50 19.99 -5.71 7.88
C ALA A 50 20.08 -6.59 9.14
N VAL A 51 19.01 -7.31 9.48
CA VAL A 51 18.98 -8.28 10.59
C VAL A 51 19.69 -9.60 10.22
N GLY A 52 20.03 -9.81 8.95
CA GLY A 52 20.74 -11.01 8.51
C GLY A 52 19.86 -12.26 8.43
N LEU A 53 18.54 -12.11 8.31
CA LEU A 53 17.59 -13.23 8.17
C LEU A 53 17.80 -14.04 6.88
N ASP A 54 18.61 -13.55 5.95
CA ASP A 54 19.04 -14.23 4.71
C ASP A 54 20.23 -15.19 4.93
N ASN A 55 20.93 -15.09 6.05
CA ASN A 55 22.19 -15.84 6.24
C ASN A 55 21.97 -17.34 6.47
N ASP A 56 20.76 -17.73 6.90
CA ASP A 56 20.40 -19.12 7.17
C ASP A 56 19.29 -19.58 6.20
N PRO A 57 19.46 -20.71 5.48
CA PRO A 57 18.42 -21.25 4.61
C PRO A 57 17.08 -21.47 5.31
N ALA A 58 17.09 -21.68 6.64
CA ALA A 58 15.87 -21.83 7.43
C ALA A 58 15.07 -20.52 7.60
N THR A 59 15.71 -19.36 7.47
CA THR A 59 15.08 -18.03 7.66
C THR A 59 14.95 -17.22 6.36
N ALA A 60 15.60 -17.65 5.28
CA ALA A 60 15.63 -16.94 3.99
C ALA A 60 14.23 -16.70 3.36
N TRP A 61 13.20 -17.45 3.75
CA TRP A 61 11.81 -17.25 3.29
C TRP A 61 11.10 -16.09 4.01
N ILE A 62 11.55 -15.71 5.21
CA ILE A 62 10.92 -14.68 6.05
C ILE A 62 10.95 -13.30 5.38
N PRO A 63 12.10 -12.79 4.87
CA PRO A 63 12.13 -11.53 4.13
C PRO A 63 11.13 -11.48 2.98
N TRP A 64 10.89 -12.62 2.33
CA TRP A 64 10.04 -12.71 1.14
C TRP A 64 8.56 -12.57 1.49
N ILE A 65 8.06 -13.44 2.39
CA ILE A 65 6.65 -13.44 2.77
C ILE A 65 6.32 -12.19 3.57
N LEU A 66 7.18 -11.79 4.51
CA LEU A 66 6.95 -10.63 5.37
C LEU A 66 6.82 -9.35 4.54
N SER A 67 7.70 -9.15 3.55
CA SER A 67 7.67 -7.96 2.69
C SER A 67 6.39 -7.89 1.85
N ILE A 68 5.91 -9.01 1.33
CA ILE A 68 4.67 -9.07 0.53
C ILE A 68 3.45 -8.81 1.42
N VAL A 69 3.38 -9.45 2.59
CA VAL A 69 2.27 -9.30 3.54
C VAL A 69 2.19 -7.86 4.06
N VAL A 70 3.31 -7.27 4.45
CA VAL A 70 3.34 -5.88 4.93
C VAL A 70 3.03 -4.90 3.80
N GLY A 71 3.55 -5.12 2.59
CA GLY A 71 3.20 -4.31 1.42
C GLY A 71 1.72 -4.33 1.10
N GLY A 72 1.11 -5.52 1.11
CA GLY A 72 -0.33 -5.68 0.92
C GLY A 72 -1.16 -5.03 2.03
N ALA A 73 -0.75 -5.18 3.29
CA ALA A 73 -1.40 -4.53 4.42
C ALA A 73 -1.30 -2.99 4.34
N ALA A 74 -0.15 -2.46 3.93
CA ALA A 74 0.06 -1.03 3.73
C ALA A 74 -0.80 -0.49 2.55
N ALA A 75 -0.92 -1.25 1.46
CA ALA A 75 -1.81 -0.91 0.34
C ALA A 75 -3.27 -0.80 0.80
N TRP A 76 -3.73 -1.77 1.59
CA TRP A 76 -5.09 -1.79 2.13
C TRP A 76 -5.33 -0.70 3.17
N ALA A 77 -4.37 -0.48 4.07
CA ALA A 77 -4.45 0.59 5.06
C ALA A 77 -4.50 1.98 4.41
N THR A 78 -3.70 2.19 3.37
CA THR A 78 -3.72 3.46 2.62
C THR A 78 -5.01 3.65 1.85
N ALA A 79 -5.52 2.64 1.15
CA ALA A 79 -6.82 2.71 0.48
C ALA A 79 -7.96 3.00 1.49
N GLY A 80 -8.00 2.27 2.62
CA GLY A 80 -9.05 2.42 3.63
C GLY A 80 -9.04 3.77 4.37
N LEU A 81 -7.86 4.25 4.79
CA LEU A 81 -7.73 5.51 5.54
C LEU A 81 -7.92 6.73 4.65
N VAL A 82 -7.33 6.71 3.45
CA VAL A 82 -7.40 7.84 2.52
C VAL A 82 -8.81 7.93 1.91
N GLY A 83 -9.42 6.79 1.55
CA GLY A 83 -10.81 6.70 1.13
C GLY A 83 -11.81 7.29 2.14
N ARG A 84 -11.71 6.89 3.42
CA ARG A 84 -12.57 7.43 4.50
C ARG A 84 -12.39 8.93 4.71
N SER A 85 -11.15 9.43 4.73
CA SER A 85 -10.90 10.84 5.04
C SER A 85 -11.49 11.80 4.00
N ARG A 86 -11.39 11.48 2.70
CA ARG A 86 -11.92 12.36 1.66
C ARG A 86 -13.39 12.16 1.34
N ALA A 87 -13.97 10.98 1.58
CA ALA A 87 -15.43 10.85 1.59
C ALA A 87 -16.05 11.82 2.62
N HIS A 88 -15.41 11.94 3.79
CA HIS A 88 -15.82 12.91 4.81
C HIS A 88 -15.68 14.36 4.34
N GLN A 89 -14.57 14.71 3.67
CA GLN A 89 -14.38 16.06 3.12
C GLN A 89 -15.35 16.38 1.98
N GLN A 90 -15.69 15.41 1.12
CA GLN A 90 -16.70 15.61 0.08
C GLN A 90 -18.08 15.84 0.67
N LEU A 91 -18.47 15.09 1.71
CA LEU A 91 -19.74 15.31 2.41
C LEU A 91 -19.80 16.68 3.07
N VAL A 92 -18.72 17.11 3.73
CA VAL A 92 -18.63 18.46 4.31
C VAL A 92 -18.78 19.54 3.24
N ARG A 93 -18.11 19.37 2.10
CA ARG A 93 -18.19 20.35 1.00
C ARG A 93 -19.57 20.37 0.34
N ASN A 94 -20.23 19.22 0.21
CA ASN A 94 -21.58 19.14 -0.35
C ASN A 94 -22.62 19.75 0.59
N ASN A 95 -22.52 19.49 1.89
CA ASN A 95 -23.39 20.12 2.90
C ASN A 95 -23.18 21.64 2.95
N ALA A 96 -21.95 22.13 2.78
CA ALA A 96 -21.70 23.57 2.71
C ALA A 96 -22.37 24.22 1.50
N ILE A 97 -22.37 23.55 0.33
CA ILE A 97 -23.05 24.03 -0.87
C ILE A 97 -24.57 24.02 -0.69
N LEU A 98 -25.12 22.94 -0.11
CA LEU A 98 -26.55 22.81 0.16
C LEU A 98 -27.05 23.80 1.21
N ALA A 99 -26.20 24.23 2.15
CA ALA A 99 -26.55 25.22 3.17
C ALA A 99 -26.47 26.68 2.68
N MET A 100 -25.86 26.93 1.51
CA MET A 100 -25.80 28.27 0.90
C MET A 100 -26.97 28.55 -0.04
N HIS A 101 -27.77 27.53 -0.38
CA HIS A 101 -28.97 27.63 -1.21
C HIS A 101 -30.23 27.53 -0.36
#